data_AF-A0A954GRP3-F1
#
_entry.id   AF-A0A954GRP3-F1
#
_cell.length_a   1.000
_cell.length_b   1.000
_cell.length_c   1.000
_cell.angle_alpha   90.00
_cell.angle_beta   90.00
_cell.angle_gamma   90.00
#
_symmetry.space_group_name_H-M   'P 1'
#
loop_
_entity.id
_entity.type
_entity.pdbx_description
1 polymer ?
#
loop_
_entity_poly.entity_id
_entity_poly.type
_entity_poly.pdbx_seq_one_letter_code
_entity_poly.pdbx_strand_id
1 'polypeptide(L)'
;MSHIVSIQTEVRDPVAIRSACDRLKLPEPVFGQVKLFSSSETGWAVQLPEWRYPVVADVNTGNLAYDNYNGRWGEQKQLDRFLQ
;
A
#
# COMPACT_ATOMS: atom_id res chain seq x y z
N MET A 1 -23.12 -17.01 5.04
CA MET A 1 -23.32 -15.55 4.99
C MET A 1 -22.30 -14.92 5.91
N SER A 2 -21.20 -14.39 5.37
CA SER A 2 -20.11 -13.83 6.18
C SER A 2 -20.11 -12.32 5.97
N HIS A 3 -20.58 -11.57 6.97
CA HIS A 3 -20.36 -10.14 7.03
C HIS A 3 -18.95 -9.95 7.59
N ILE A 4 -17.95 -10.06 6.72
CA ILE A 4 -16.62 -9.54 7.04
C ILE A 4 -16.82 -8.04 7.05
N VAL A 5 -16.91 -7.46 8.25
CA VAL A 5 -16.73 -6.03 8.45
C VAL A 5 -15.27 -5.77 8.11
N SER A 6 -15.01 -5.55 6.82
CA SER A 6 -13.72 -5.08 6.35
C SER A 6 -13.66 -3.63 6.80
N ILE A 7 -13.07 -3.39 7.97
CA ILE A 7 -12.53 -2.08 8.28
C ILE A 7 -11.42 -1.93 7.24
N GLN A 8 -11.78 -1.48 6.03
CA GLN A 8 -10.82 -0.87 5.14
C GLN A 8 -10.31 0.31 5.95
N THR A 9 -9.13 0.17 6.53
CA THR A 9 -8.37 1.28 7.07
C THR A 9 -8.14 2.19 5.88
N GLU A 10 -9.10 3.07 5.60
CA GLU A 10 -9.06 3.97 4.45
C GLU A 10 -7.89 4.89 4.73
N VAL A 11 -6.78 4.63 4.06
CA VAL A 11 -5.56 5.42 4.14
C VAL A 11 -5.85 6.74 3.42
N ARG A 12 -6.63 7.61 4.06
CA ARG A 12 -7.04 8.93 3.58
C ARG A 12 -6.11 10.04 4.06
N ASP A 13 -5.14 9.70 4.91
CA ASP A 13 -4.20 10.64 5.47
C ASP A 13 -2.77 10.36 4.99
N PRO A 14 -2.18 11.24 4.15
CA PRO A 14 -0.77 11.18 3.78
C PRO A 14 0.18 11.14 4.98
N VAL A 15 -0.20 11.78 6.10
CA VAL A 15 0.59 11.79 7.33
C VAL A 15 0.62 10.40 7.95
N ALA A 16 -0.49 9.66 7.91
CA ALA A 16 -0.54 8.28 8.38
C ALA A 16 0.34 7.35 7.53
N ILE A 17 0.37 7.54 6.20
CA ILE A 17 1.27 6.79 5.29
C ILE A 17 2.72 7.01 5.68
N ARG A 18 3.12 8.29 5.82
CA ARG A 18 4.50 8.64 6.19
C ARG A 18 4.87 8.08 7.56
N SER A 19 3.99 8.24 8.54
CA SER A 19 4.18 7.70 9.89
C SER A 19 4.32 6.17 9.90
N ALA A 20 3.55 5.46 9.07
CA ALA A 20 3.67 4.02 8.92
C ALA A 20 5.01 3.62 8.28
N CYS A 21 5.46 4.38 7.27
CA CYS A 21 6.78 4.18 6.65
C CYS A 21 7.90 4.40 7.68
N ASP A 22 7.84 5.48 8.46
CA ASP A 22 8.84 5.81 9.48
C ASP A 22 8.90 4.71 10.57
N ARG A 23 7.74 4.27 11.06
CA ARG A 23 7.62 3.18 12.05
C ARG A 23 8.24 1.88 11.55
N LEU A 24 8.06 1.57 10.27
CA LEU A 24 8.58 0.38 9.61
C LEU A 24 9.99 0.57 9.03
N LYS A 25 10.59 1.76 9.17
CA LYS A 25 11.88 2.14 8.58
C LYS A 25 11.93 1.93 7.07
N LEU A 26 10.83 2.23 6.40
CA LEU A 26 10.68 2.16 4.95
C LEU A 26 11.15 3.47 4.30
N PRO A 27 11.48 3.44 3.00
CA PRO A 27 11.69 4.66 2.23
C PRO A 27 10.46 5.58 2.34
N GLU A 28 10.70 6.90 2.26
CA GLU A 28 9.60 7.85 2.27
C GLU A 28 8.62 7.59 1.11
N PRO A 29 7.31 7.71 1.37
CA PRO A 29 6.30 7.50 0.33
C PRO A 29 6.37 8.62 -0.71
N VAL A 30 6.34 8.25 -1.99
CA VAL A 30 6.45 9.20 -3.10
C VAL A 30 5.08 9.37 -3.76
N PHE A 31 4.56 10.59 -3.79
CA PHE A 31 3.32 10.86 -4.52
C PHE A 31 3.58 10.95 -6.02
N GLY A 32 2.83 10.21 -6.82
CA GLY A 32 2.90 10.28 -8.27
C GLY A 32 2.12 9.18 -8.97
N GLN A 33 2.25 9.13 -10.29
CA GLN A 33 1.73 8.03 -11.08
C GLN A 33 2.71 6.86 -11.01
N VAL A 34 2.22 5.71 -10.54
CA VAL A 34 2.99 4.48 -10.41
C VAL A 34 2.44 3.46 -11.37
N LYS A 35 3.32 2.91 -12.19
CA LYS A 35 3.00 1.79 -13.05
C LYS A 35 3.13 0.49 -12.27
N LEU A 36 1.99 -0.14 -12.00
CA LEU A 36 1.93 -1.51 -11.48
C LEU A 36 2.13 -2.50 -12.64
N PHE A 37 2.05 -3.80 -12.35
CA PHE A 37 2.23 -4.81 -13.38
C PHE A 37 1.05 -4.82 -14.35
N SER A 38 -0.17 -4.74 -13.82
CA SER A 38 -1.41 -4.84 -14.60
C SER A 38 -2.08 -3.49 -14.89
N SER A 39 -1.81 -2.46 -14.08
CA SER A 39 -2.44 -1.14 -14.20
C SER A 39 -1.44 0.00 -13.93
N SER A 40 -1.92 1.24 -14.01
CA SER A 40 -1.16 2.41 -13.57
C SER A 40 -2.06 3.26 -12.71
N GLU A 41 -1.66 3.47 -11.47
CA GLU A 41 -2.45 4.13 -10.44
C GLU A 41 -1.74 5.40 -10.00
N THR A 42 -2.51 6.41 -9.60
CA THR A 42 -1.95 7.67 -9.12
C THR A 42 -2.21 7.80 -7.63
N GLY A 43 -1.16 7.98 -6.84
CA GLY A 43 -1.27 8.04 -5.38
C GLY A 43 0.09 8.05 -4.70
N TRP A 44 0.09 7.70 -3.43
CA TRP A 44 1.30 7.60 -2.61
C TRP A 44 1.93 6.22 -2.77
N ALA A 45 3.09 6.17 -3.41
CA ALA A 45 3.88 4.98 -3.62
C ALA A 45 4.70 4.64 -2.37
N VAL A 46 4.42 3.49 -1.75
CA VAL A 46 5.13 2.95 -0.59
C VAL A 46 5.93 1.73 -1.04
N GLN A 47 7.25 1.83 -0.93
CA GLN A 47 8.14 0.70 -1.24
C GLN A 47 8.26 -0.23 -0.03
N LEU A 48 7.59 -1.37 -0.07
CA LEU A 48 7.71 -2.39 0.96
C LEU A 48 9.01 -3.21 0.80
N PRO A 49 9.55 -3.79 1.88
CA PRO A 49 10.75 -4.62 1.83
C PRO A 49 10.43 -5.91 1.08
N GLU A 50 11.34 -6.36 0.20
CA GLU A 50 11.17 -7.58 -0.61
C GLU A 50 10.03 -7.52 -1.63
N TRP A 51 9.43 -6.33 -1.80
CA TRP A 51 8.42 -6.11 -2.82
C TRP A 51 9.06 -5.64 -4.12
N ARG A 52 8.60 -6.22 -5.23
CA ARG A 52 9.06 -5.84 -6.57
C ARG A 52 8.41 -4.55 -7.06
N TYR A 53 7.14 -4.37 -6.74
CA TYR A 53 6.36 -3.18 -7.09
C TYR A 53 5.93 -2.47 -5.81
N PRO A 54 5.97 -1.13 -5.77
CA PRO A 54 5.47 -0.38 -4.64
C PRO A 54 3.94 -0.50 -4.53
N VAL A 55 3.45 -0.33 -3.31
CA VAL A 55 2.03 -0.24 -3.01
C VAL A 55 1.59 1.20 -3.21
N VAL A 56 0.49 1.42 -3.91
CA VAL A 56 -0.04 2.76 -4.19
C VAL A 56 -1.26 2.99 -3.30
N ALA A 57 -1.16 3.93 -2.37
CA ALA A 57 -2.28 4.37 -1.56
C ALA A 57 -2.91 5.63 -2.19
N ASP A 58 -4.13 5.51 -2.69
CA ASP A 58 -4.92 6.65 -3.15
C ASP A 58 -5.75 7.21 -1.99
N VAL A 59 -5.29 8.34 -1.44
CA VAL A 59 -5.95 9.05 -0.35
C VAL A 59 -7.28 9.68 -0.75
N ASN A 60 -7.52 9.89 -2.06
CA ASN A 60 -8.77 10.51 -2.54
C ASN A 60 -9.92 9.51 -2.55
N THR A 61 -9.64 8.29 -3.01
CA THR A 61 -10.63 7.20 -3.04
C THR A 61 -10.61 6.34 -1.79
N GLY A 62 -9.51 6.38 -1.02
CA GLY A 62 -9.25 5.47 0.10
C GLY A 62 -8.82 4.07 -0.35
N ASN A 63 -8.53 3.87 -1.64
CA ASN A 63 -8.13 2.58 -2.18
C ASN A 63 -6.62 2.37 -2.10
N LEU A 64 -6.25 1.10 -1.93
CA LEU A 64 -4.87 0.64 -1.97
C LEU A 64 -4.71 -0.29 -3.17
N ALA A 65 -3.88 0.13 -4.13
CA ALA A 65 -3.55 -0.67 -5.29
C ALA A 65 -2.17 -1.29 -5.13
N TYR A 66 -2.08 -2.60 -5.35
CA TYR A 66 -0.84 -3.33 -5.23
C TYR A 66 -0.90 -4.63 -6.03
N ASP A 67 0.24 -5.08 -6.52
CA ASP A 67 0.39 -6.32 -7.30
C ASP A 67 1.42 -7.22 -6.60
N ASN A 68 0.95 -8.18 -5.79
CA ASN A 68 1.83 -9.13 -5.10
C ASN A 68 1.90 -10.51 -5.79
N TYR A 69 1.12 -10.75 -6.86
CA TYR A 69 1.03 -12.01 -7.62
C TYR A 69 1.03 -13.26 -6.71
N ASN A 70 0.00 -13.43 -5.86
CA ASN A 70 -0.08 -14.52 -4.87
C ASN A 70 1.16 -14.63 -3.94
N GLY A 71 1.79 -13.50 -3.63
CA GLY A 71 2.99 -13.43 -2.80
C GLY A 71 4.32 -13.63 -3.55
N ARG A 72 4.31 -13.80 -4.88
CA ARG A 72 5.56 -13.94 -5.67
C ARG A 72 6.37 -12.65 -5.78
N TRP A 73 5.72 -11.50 -5.64
CA TRP A 73 6.36 -10.18 -5.78
C TRP A 73 6.42 -9.40 -4.49
N GLY A 74 6.15 -10.05 -3.36
CA GLY A 74 6.19 -9.45 -2.04
C GLY A 74 5.35 -10.25 -1.06
N GLU A 75 5.86 -10.44 0.15
CA GLU A 75 5.09 -11.14 1.18
C GLU A 75 3.92 -10.29 1.66
N GLN A 76 2.72 -10.89 1.69
CA GLN A 76 1.49 -10.28 2.22
C GLN A 76 1.69 -9.74 3.65
N LYS A 77 2.53 -10.41 4.46
CA LYS A 77 2.85 -9.98 5.83
C LYS A 77 3.40 -8.55 5.91
N GLN A 78 4.14 -8.09 4.90
CA GLN A 78 4.66 -6.72 4.89
C GLN A 78 3.54 -5.71 4.63
N LEU A 79 2.56 -6.06 3.79
CA LEU A 79 1.36 -5.25 3.61
C LEU A 79 0.52 -5.23 4.89
N ASP A 80 0.32 -6.39 5.53
CA ASP A 80 -0.44 -6.46 6.77
C ASP A 80 0.22 -5.63 7.89
N ARG A 81 1.56 -5.63 7.97
CA ARG A 81 2.33 -4.75 8.89
C ARG A 81 2.15 -3.26 8.58
N PHE A 82 1.99 -2.91 7.31
CA PHE A 82 1.74 -1.54 6.88
C PHE A 82 0.32 -1.08 7.25
N LEU A 83 -0.67 -1.99 7.19
CA LEU A 83 -2.07 -1.70 7.49
C LEU A 83 -2.46 -1.72 8.98
N GLN A 84 -1.56 -2.18 9.85
CA GLN A 84 -1.77 -2.29 11.30
C GLN A 84 -1.64 -0.96 12.05
#